data_AF-A0A5C7ZRR4-F1
#
_entry.id   AF-A0A5C7ZRR4-F1
#
_cell.length_a   1.000
_cell.length_b   1.000
_cell.length_c   1.000
_cell.angle_alpha   90.00
_cell.angle_beta   90.00
_cell.angle_gamma   90.00
#
_symmetry.space_group_name_H-M   'P 1'
#
loop_
_entity.id
_entity.type
_entity.pdbx_description
1 polymer ?
#
loop_
_entity_poly.entity_id
_entity_poly.type
_entity_poly.pdbx_seq_one_letter_code
_entity_poly.pdbx_strand_id
1 'polypeptide(L)'
;MSTALTTTNRQATRAGQDLLRIVRINEQIKVVVGVSFKINIMALNAIFLAKRAGTAALGFGVLSNELRVFSQDLRNCMASLTTLIHDCVNEVSVVLQDIRHTRLLREAAEMAPDSAAVKVLAQREAENEKHDQQLASLRKQLKRALEDAFQMVELGGVLAKSAKIEAAYGQTFAVPLAQVSGEFDGIVEEIRSSLESLRRSAFLTAH
;
A
#
# COMPACT_ATOMS: atom_id res chain seq x y z
N MET A 1 -1.36 36.52 -18.59
CA MET A 1 -1.31 35.37 -19.52
C MET A 1 -0.22 34.35 -19.17
N SER A 2 1.08 34.71 -19.08
CA SER A 2 2.16 33.71 -18.85
C SER A 2 2.05 32.97 -17.49
N THR A 3 1.63 33.65 -16.42
CA THR A 3 1.62 33.07 -15.06
C THR A 3 0.54 32.00 -14.85
N ALA A 4 -0.68 32.20 -15.36
CA ALA A 4 -1.80 31.26 -15.21
C ALA A 4 -1.63 29.99 -16.08
N LEU A 5 -1.07 30.13 -17.28
CA LEU A 5 -0.70 28.99 -18.13
C LEU A 5 0.45 28.17 -17.49
N THR A 6 1.41 28.85 -16.85
CA THR A 6 2.52 28.19 -16.15
C THR A 6 2.04 27.43 -14.91
N THR A 7 1.07 27.95 -14.15
CA THR A 7 0.52 27.26 -12.97
C THR A 7 -0.29 26.02 -13.36
N THR A 8 -1.15 26.12 -14.39
CA THR A 8 -1.92 24.96 -14.89
C THR A 8 -1.00 23.85 -15.43
N ASN A 9 0.07 24.19 -16.15
CA ASN A 9 1.01 23.20 -16.66
C ASN A 9 1.79 22.50 -15.53
N ARG A 10 2.16 23.23 -14.47
CA ARG A 10 2.76 22.64 -13.26
C ARG A 10 1.80 21.69 -12.54
N GLN A 11 0.53 22.04 -12.46
CA GLN A 11 -0.49 21.21 -11.82
C GLN A 11 -0.73 19.90 -12.58
N ALA A 12 -0.82 19.96 -13.92
CA ALA A 12 -0.90 18.76 -14.78
C ALA A 12 0.32 17.84 -14.59
N THR A 13 1.52 18.43 -14.53
CA THR A 13 2.77 17.68 -14.30
C THR A 13 2.76 17.01 -12.93
N ARG A 14 2.32 17.71 -11.87
CA ARG A 14 2.21 17.15 -10.51
C ARG A 14 1.22 15.98 -10.46
N ALA A 15 0.02 16.15 -11.03
CA ALA A 15 -1.00 15.11 -11.07
C ALA A 15 -0.52 13.88 -11.86
N GLY A 16 0.21 14.07 -12.97
CA GLY A 16 0.81 12.97 -13.72
C GLY A 16 1.89 12.23 -12.93
N GLN A 17 2.73 12.94 -12.17
CA GLN A 17 3.70 12.32 -11.26
C GLN A 17 3.01 11.56 -10.12
N ASP A 18 1.91 12.08 -9.60
CA ASP A 18 1.13 11.42 -8.56
C ASP A 18 0.54 10.10 -9.07
N LEU A 19 0.03 10.06 -10.31
CA LEU A 19 -0.43 8.81 -10.94
C LEU A 19 0.70 7.76 -11.01
N LEU A 20 1.89 8.14 -11.49
CA LEU A 20 3.05 7.24 -11.55
C LEU A 20 3.44 6.71 -10.16
N ARG A 21 3.36 7.55 -9.13
CA ARG A 21 3.64 7.16 -7.75
C ARG A 21 2.59 6.18 -7.22
N ILE A 22 1.30 6.41 -7.50
CA ILE A 22 0.22 5.49 -7.12
C ILE A 22 0.42 4.11 -7.77
N VAL A 23 0.79 4.07 -9.05
CA VAL A 23 1.07 2.80 -9.75
C VAL A 23 2.23 2.04 -9.10
N ARG A 24 3.32 2.74 -8.75
CA ARG A 24 4.44 2.12 -8.00
C ARG A 24 3.99 1.58 -6.65
N ILE A 25 3.09 2.29 -5.95
CA ILE A 25 2.53 1.79 -4.69
C ILE A 25 1.76 0.48 -4.93
N ASN A 26 0.95 0.41 -5.99
CA ASN A 26 0.23 -0.81 -6.37
C ASN A 26 1.19 -1.99 -6.63
N GLU A 27 2.28 -1.76 -7.34
CA GLU A 27 3.29 -2.80 -7.62
C GLU A 27 3.91 -3.35 -6.34
N GLN A 28 4.26 -2.49 -5.39
CA GLN A 28 4.81 -2.94 -4.10
C GLN A 28 3.77 -3.69 -3.25
N ILE A 29 2.50 -3.28 -3.27
CA ILE A 29 1.41 -4.02 -2.60
C ILE A 29 1.33 -5.44 -3.19
N LYS A 30 1.43 -5.60 -4.51
CA LYS A 30 1.43 -6.93 -5.16
C LYS A 30 2.61 -7.80 -4.72
N VAL A 31 3.80 -7.20 -4.55
CA VAL A 31 4.96 -7.90 -4.00
C VAL A 31 4.63 -8.41 -2.59
N VAL A 32 4.11 -7.57 -1.70
CA VAL A 32 3.72 -7.96 -0.34
C VAL A 32 2.68 -9.08 -0.34
N VAL A 33 1.67 -9.04 -1.22
CA VAL A 33 0.69 -10.13 -1.36
C VAL A 33 1.35 -11.44 -1.75
N GLY A 34 2.28 -11.42 -2.72
CA GLY A 34 3.00 -12.61 -3.17
C GLY A 34 3.88 -13.19 -2.06
N VAL A 35 4.56 -12.33 -1.32
CA VAL A 35 5.44 -12.72 -0.20
C VAL A 35 4.63 -13.27 0.98
N SER A 36 3.48 -12.65 1.32
CA SER A 36 2.56 -13.16 2.34
C SER A 36 2.04 -14.57 2.01
N PHE A 37 1.74 -14.85 0.74
CA PHE A 37 1.32 -16.19 0.31
C PHE A 37 2.40 -17.24 0.58
N LYS A 38 3.69 -16.91 0.41
CA LYS A 38 4.80 -17.81 0.75
C LYS A 38 4.81 -18.15 2.25
N ILE A 39 4.63 -17.15 3.13
CA ILE A 39 4.51 -17.38 4.58
C ILE A 39 3.38 -18.36 4.87
N ASN A 40 2.20 -18.18 4.28
CA ASN A 40 1.05 -19.05 4.53
C ASN A 40 1.35 -20.54 4.21
N ILE A 41 1.96 -20.81 3.06
CA ILE A 41 2.31 -22.18 2.64
C ILE A 41 3.41 -22.76 3.54
N MET A 42 4.45 -21.97 3.84
CA MET A 42 5.52 -22.41 4.73
C MET A 42 5.02 -22.67 6.14
N ALA A 43 4.14 -21.82 6.67
CA ALA A 43 3.48 -21.98 7.96
C ALA A 43 2.69 -23.28 8.03
N LEU A 44 1.96 -23.63 6.97
CA LEU A 44 1.26 -24.91 6.89
C LEU A 44 2.22 -26.11 6.94
N ASN A 45 3.31 -26.07 6.17
CA ASN A 45 4.33 -27.11 6.17
C ASN A 45 5.05 -27.22 7.52
N ALA A 46 5.31 -26.08 8.15
CA ALA A 46 5.92 -25.94 9.46
C ALA A 46 5.04 -26.56 10.57
N ILE A 47 3.72 -26.36 10.51
CA ILE A 47 2.76 -27.01 11.43
C ILE A 47 2.84 -28.53 11.31
N PHE A 48 2.95 -29.07 10.08
CA PHE A 48 3.10 -30.52 9.89
C PHE A 48 4.44 -31.03 10.44
N LEU A 49 5.53 -30.31 10.20
CA LEU A 49 6.85 -30.63 10.75
C LEU A 49 6.84 -30.63 12.28
N ALA A 50 6.20 -29.64 12.90
CA ALA A 50 6.04 -29.54 14.35
C ALA A 50 5.23 -30.72 14.91
N LYS A 51 4.12 -31.10 14.25
CA LYS A 51 3.34 -32.29 14.63
C LYS A 51 4.19 -33.57 14.58
N ARG A 52 5.05 -33.71 13.56
CA ARG A 52 5.96 -34.86 13.43
C ARG A 52 7.04 -34.87 14.51
N ALA A 53 7.52 -33.69 14.93
CA ALA A 53 8.49 -33.54 16.00
C ALA A 53 7.89 -33.75 17.41
N GLY A 54 6.57 -33.81 17.51
CA GLY A 54 5.87 -34.11 18.76
C GLY A 54 6.06 -33.04 19.83
N THR A 55 6.28 -33.47 21.08
CA THR A 55 6.39 -32.56 22.23
C THR A 55 7.57 -31.59 22.14
N ALA A 56 8.62 -31.95 21.40
CA ALA A 56 9.81 -31.13 21.23
C ALA A 56 9.57 -29.84 20.42
N ALA A 57 8.46 -29.73 19.66
CA ALA A 57 8.20 -28.59 18.78
C ALA A 57 6.80 -27.98 18.97
N LEU A 58 6.18 -28.17 20.13
CA LEU A 58 4.83 -27.65 20.40
C LEU A 58 4.78 -26.12 20.29
N GLY A 59 5.72 -25.40 20.92
CA GLY A 59 5.81 -23.93 20.86
C GLY A 59 6.01 -23.44 19.42
N PHE A 60 6.90 -24.09 18.68
CA PHE A 60 7.10 -23.81 17.26
C PHE A 60 5.83 -24.02 16.43
N GLY A 61 5.06 -25.07 16.70
CA GLY A 61 3.79 -25.34 16.03
C GLY A 61 2.74 -24.26 16.27
N VAL A 62 2.65 -23.74 17.50
CA VAL A 62 1.78 -22.61 17.84
C VAL A 62 2.20 -21.36 17.07
N LEU A 63 3.49 -21.00 17.11
CA LEU A 63 4.01 -19.84 16.39
C LEU A 63 3.84 -19.95 14.87
N SER A 64 3.96 -21.17 14.31
CA SER A 64 3.68 -21.41 12.90
C SER A 64 2.21 -21.17 12.57
N ASN A 65 1.28 -21.52 13.47
CA ASN A 65 -0.13 -21.18 13.28
C ASN A 65 -0.39 -19.67 13.37
N GLU A 66 0.26 -18.97 14.31
CA GLU A 66 0.16 -17.50 14.41
C GLU A 66 0.71 -16.82 13.15
N LEU A 67 1.84 -17.27 12.61
CA LEU A 67 2.38 -16.78 11.34
C LEU A 67 1.43 -17.03 10.16
N ARG A 68 0.69 -18.14 10.19
CA ARG A 68 -0.35 -18.43 9.19
C ARG A 68 -1.49 -17.42 9.27
N VAL A 69 -1.99 -17.14 10.48
CA VAL A 69 -3.05 -16.14 10.70
C VAL A 69 -2.56 -14.76 10.27
N PHE A 70 -1.38 -14.35 10.73
CA PHE A 70 -0.70 -13.12 10.30
C PHE A 70 -0.64 -12.97 8.77
N SER A 71 -0.27 -14.03 8.04
CA SER A 71 -0.20 -13.97 6.58
C SER A 71 -1.57 -13.73 5.93
N GLN A 72 -2.63 -14.32 6.49
CA GLN A 72 -3.99 -14.13 6.00
C GLN A 72 -4.49 -12.70 6.29
N ASP A 73 -4.21 -12.17 7.48
CA ASP A 73 -4.57 -10.81 7.87
C ASP A 73 -3.81 -9.77 7.04
N LEU A 74 -2.52 -10.00 6.80
CA LEU A 74 -1.70 -9.20 5.90
C LEU A 74 -2.27 -9.18 4.48
N ARG A 75 -2.72 -10.33 3.97
CA ARG A 75 -3.36 -10.41 2.65
C ARG A 75 -4.65 -9.60 2.59
N ASN A 76 -5.48 -9.66 3.64
CA ASN A 76 -6.71 -8.89 3.72
C ASN A 76 -6.43 -7.37 3.77
N CYS A 77 -5.43 -6.96 4.55
CA CYS A 77 -4.98 -5.57 4.62
C CYS A 77 -4.49 -5.07 3.25
N MET A 78 -3.67 -5.86 2.54
CA MET A 78 -3.21 -5.53 1.19
C MET A 78 -4.35 -5.44 0.17
N ALA A 79 -5.39 -6.27 0.31
CA ALA A 79 -6.58 -6.18 -0.54
C ALA A 79 -7.33 -4.85 -0.32
N SER A 80 -7.50 -4.42 0.94
CA SER A 80 -8.08 -3.12 1.28
C SER A 80 -7.25 -1.95 0.71
N LEU A 81 -5.92 -2.01 0.86
CA LEU A 81 -5.01 -1.03 0.26
C LEU A 81 -5.12 -0.99 -1.27
N THR A 82 -5.28 -2.14 -1.92
CA THR A 82 -5.47 -2.22 -3.38
C THR A 82 -6.73 -1.47 -3.81
N THR A 83 -7.83 -1.63 -3.09
CA THR A 83 -9.08 -0.88 -3.35
C THR A 83 -8.87 0.63 -3.22
N LEU A 84 -8.27 1.10 -2.11
CA LEU A 84 -7.97 2.52 -1.92
C LEU A 84 -7.06 3.10 -3.01
N ILE A 85 -6.11 2.29 -3.50
CA ILE A 85 -5.23 2.67 -4.60
C ILE A 85 -5.98 2.78 -5.91
N HIS A 86 -6.91 1.88 -6.20
CA HIS A 86 -7.76 1.96 -7.38
C HIS A 86 -8.62 3.22 -7.36
N ASP A 87 -9.19 3.56 -6.20
CA ASP A 87 -9.95 4.80 -6.00
C ASP A 87 -9.05 6.03 -6.22
N CYS A 88 -7.82 6.02 -5.71
CA CYS A 88 -6.85 7.09 -5.97
C CYS A 88 -6.51 7.23 -7.46
N VAL A 89 -6.32 6.12 -8.19
CA VAL A 89 -6.05 6.14 -9.64
C VAL A 89 -7.22 6.77 -10.40
N ASN A 90 -8.45 6.38 -10.06
CA ASN A 90 -9.65 6.92 -10.68
C ASN A 90 -9.75 8.42 -10.43
N GLU A 91 -9.59 8.85 -9.17
CA GLU A 91 -9.70 10.25 -8.78
C GLU A 91 -8.62 11.13 -9.46
N VAL A 92 -7.35 10.69 -9.46
CA VAL A 92 -6.27 11.42 -10.15
C VAL A 92 -6.50 11.48 -11.66
N SER A 93 -7.10 10.45 -12.26
CA SER A 93 -7.42 10.44 -13.69
C SER A 93 -8.49 11.48 -14.03
N VAL A 94 -9.51 11.63 -13.17
CA VAL A 94 -10.52 12.69 -13.28
C VAL A 94 -9.88 14.06 -13.12
N VAL A 95 -9.05 14.28 -12.09
CA VAL A 95 -8.32 15.54 -11.89
C VAL A 95 -7.45 15.91 -13.09
N LEU A 96 -6.78 14.92 -13.72
CA LEU A 96 -5.99 15.16 -14.94
C LEU A 96 -6.85 15.60 -16.13
N GLN A 97 -8.05 15.04 -16.27
CA GLN A 97 -9.01 15.45 -17.29
C GLN A 97 -9.54 16.85 -17.00
N ASP A 98 -9.87 17.14 -15.74
CA ASP A 98 -10.34 18.43 -15.27
C ASP A 98 -9.33 19.54 -15.54
N ILE A 99 -8.05 19.32 -15.22
CA ILE A 99 -6.98 20.27 -15.52
C ILE A 99 -6.93 20.61 -17.03
N ARG A 100 -7.09 19.61 -17.90
CA ARG A 100 -7.10 19.84 -19.37
C ARG A 100 -8.34 20.61 -19.82
N HIS A 101 -9.52 20.20 -19.37
CA HIS A 101 -10.80 20.77 -19.80
C HIS A 101 -11.00 22.19 -19.25
N THR A 102 -10.71 22.40 -17.97
CA THR A 102 -10.78 23.71 -17.32
C THR A 102 -9.81 24.71 -17.95
N ARG A 103 -8.64 24.27 -18.42
CA ARG A 103 -7.73 25.15 -19.18
C ARG A 103 -8.38 25.69 -20.45
N LEU A 104 -8.96 24.81 -21.28
CA LEU A 104 -9.61 25.21 -22.54
C LEU A 104 -10.84 26.10 -22.27
N LEU A 105 -11.63 25.77 -21.24
CA LEU A 105 -12.78 26.59 -20.83
C LEU A 105 -12.36 27.96 -20.33
N ARG A 106 -11.25 28.07 -19.59
CA ARG A 106 -10.71 29.35 -19.13
C ARG A 106 -10.27 30.23 -20.29
N GLU A 107 -9.55 29.66 -21.27
CA GLU A 107 -9.16 30.36 -22.50
C GLU A 107 -10.40 30.88 -23.27
N ALA A 108 -11.46 30.05 -23.39
CA ALA A 108 -12.70 30.46 -24.04
C ALA A 108 -13.45 31.57 -23.27
N ALA A 109 -13.48 31.49 -21.93
CA ALA A 109 -14.11 32.49 -21.07
C ALA A 109 -13.38 33.84 -21.12
N GLU A 110 -12.05 33.85 -21.24
CA GLU A 110 -11.25 35.05 -21.44
C GLU A 110 -11.51 35.71 -22.81
N MET A 111 -11.70 34.91 -23.86
CA MET A 111 -12.00 35.41 -25.22
C MET A 111 -13.43 35.97 -25.35
N ALA A 112 -14.39 35.45 -24.58
CA ALA A 112 -15.79 35.86 -24.62
C ALA A 112 -16.36 36.07 -23.20
N PRO A 113 -16.07 37.22 -22.56
CA PRO A 113 -16.42 37.47 -21.15
C PRO A 113 -17.93 37.47 -20.87
N ASP A 114 -18.75 37.86 -21.84
CA ASP A 114 -20.21 37.93 -21.69
C ASP A 114 -20.93 36.61 -22.06
N SER A 115 -20.16 35.55 -22.39
CA SER A 115 -20.72 34.26 -22.78
C SER A 115 -21.10 33.40 -21.58
N ALA A 116 -21.91 32.36 -21.83
CA ALA A 116 -22.23 31.34 -20.83
C ALA A 116 -20.98 30.57 -20.33
N ALA A 117 -19.83 30.65 -21.03
CA ALA A 117 -18.61 29.95 -20.68
C ALA A 117 -18.10 30.34 -19.28
N VAL A 118 -18.28 31.60 -18.85
CA VAL A 118 -17.87 32.06 -17.51
C VAL A 118 -18.65 31.33 -16.41
N LYS A 119 -19.96 31.13 -16.59
CA LYS A 119 -20.80 30.40 -15.64
C LYS A 119 -20.43 28.91 -15.58
N VAL A 120 -20.20 28.29 -16.75
CA VAL A 120 -19.77 26.89 -16.85
C VAL A 120 -18.39 26.69 -16.21
N LEU A 121 -17.46 27.63 -16.43
CA LEU A 121 -16.14 27.60 -15.81
C LEU A 121 -16.25 27.64 -14.28
N ALA A 122 -17.04 28.57 -13.72
CA ALA A 122 -17.22 28.67 -12.28
C ALA A 122 -17.83 27.40 -11.67
N GLN A 123 -18.82 26.79 -12.34
CA GLN A 123 -19.39 25.52 -11.90
C GLN A 123 -18.34 24.39 -11.94
N ARG A 124 -17.54 24.32 -13.00
CA ARG A 124 -16.52 23.28 -13.15
C ARG A 124 -15.39 23.44 -12.15
N GLU A 125 -14.97 24.67 -11.86
CA GLU A 125 -13.97 24.95 -10.82
C GLU A 125 -14.46 24.50 -9.44
N ALA A 126 -15.75 24.69 -9.13
CA ALA A 126 -16.35 24.17 -7.89
C ALA A 126 -16.44 22.63 -7.84
N GLU A 127 -16.62 21.95 -8.98
CA GLU A 127 -16.56 20.48 -9.07
C GLU A 127 -15.12 19.97 -8.90
N ASN A 128 -14.15 20.62 -9.55
CA ASN A 128 -12.73 20.28 -9.43
C ASN A 128 -12.26 20.36 -7.97
N GLU A 129 -12.71 21.38 -7.22
CA GLU A 129 -12.40 21.51 -5.79
C GLU A 129 -12.90 20.31 -4.98
N LYS A 130 -14.05 19.72 -5.35
CA LYS A 130 -14.56 18.49 -4.71
C LYS A 130 -13.68 17.29 -5.01
N HIS A 131 -13.22 17.12 -6.25
CA HIS A 131 -12.30 16.04 -6.62
C HIS A 131 -10.96 16.17 -5.89
N ASP A 132 -10.44 17.39 -5.77
CA ASP A 132 -9.21 17.66 -5.00
C ASP A 132 -9.39 17.30 -3.51
N GLN A 133 -10.54 17.62 -2.91
CA GLN A 133 -10.87 17.23 -1.54
C GLN A 133 -11.03 15.71 -1.37
N GLN A 134 -11.67 15.04 -2.33
CA GLN A 134 -11.80 13.58 -2.34
C GLN A 134 -10.44 12.89 -2.42
N LEU A 135 -9.57 13.35 -3.31
CA LEU A 135 -8.20 12.85 -3.45
C LEU A 135 -7.40 13.04 -2.15
N ALA A 136 -7.53 14.19 -1.49
CA ALA A 136 -6.88 14.44 -0.20
C ALA A 136 -7.38 13.48 0.90
N SER A 137 -8.69 13.20 0.93
CA SER A 137 -9.28 12.22 1.86
C SER A 137 -8.77 10.80 1.59
N LEU A 138 -8.74 10.37 0.33
CA LEU A 138 -8.22 9.06 -0.07
C LEU A 138 -6.75 8.89 0.29
N ARG A 139 -5.90 9.91 0.06
CA ARG A 139 -4.49 9.92 0.49
C ARG A 139 -4.36 9.71 2.00
N LYS A 140 -5.20 10.36 2.80
CA LYS A 140 -5.19 10.22 4.26
C LYS A 140 -5.62 8.82 4.71
N GLN A 141 -6.64 8.26 4.08
CA GLN A 141 -7.09 6.89 4.35
C GLN A 141 -6.01 5.86 3.99
N LEU A 142 -5.40 6.02 2.81
CA LEU A 142 -4.30 5.17 2.35
C LEU A 142 -3.11 5.22 3.31
N LYS A 143 -2.74 6.42 3.82
CA LYS A 143 -1.68 6.57 4.82
C LYS A 143 -1.98 5.80 6.10
N ARG A 144 -3.19 5.93 6.64
CA ARG A 144 -3.61 5.20 7.86
C ARG A 144 -3.59 3.69 7.67
N ALA A 145 -4.17 3.21 6.57
CA ALA A 145 -4.16 1.79 6.26
C ALA A 145 -2.74 1.22 6.09
N LEU A 146 -1.80 2.03 5.56
CA LEU A 146 -0.41 1.65 5.48
C LEU A 146 0.25 1.61 6.88
N GLU A 147 -0.04 2.56 7.75
CA GLU A 147 0.42 2.56 9.15
C GLU A 147 -0.08 1.33 9.91
N ASP A 148 -1.34 0.93 9.71
CA ASP A 148 -1.90 -0.30 10.29
C ASP A 148 -1.17 -1.55 9.77
N ALA A 149 -0.85 -1.59 8.46
CA ALA A 149 -0.07 -2.67 7.87
C ALA A 149 1.34 -2.79 8.48
N PHE A 150 1.99 -1.65 8.80
CA PHE A 150 3.28 -1.66 9.48
C PHE A 150 3.20 -2.27 10.87
N GLN A 151 2.22 -1.85 11.67
CA GLN A 151 2.06 -2.38 13.03
C GLN A 151 1.87 -3.89 13.00
N MET A 152 1.10 -4.40 12.05
CA MET A 152 0.91 -5.83 11.86
C MET A 152 2.21 -6.55 11.50
N VAL A 153 3.04 -5.98 10.62
CA VAL A 153 4.32 -6.60 10.23
C VAL A 153 5.35 -6.55 11.36
N GLU A 154 5.35 -5.52 12.20
CA GLU A 154 6.17 -5.51 13.42
C GLU A 154 5.81 -6.66 14.37
N LEU A 155 4.50 -6.94 14.55
CA LEU A 155 4.04 -8.12 15.29
C LEU A 155 4.49 -9.42 14.62
N GLY A 156 4.40 -9.50 13.28
CA GLY A 156 4.94 -10.62 12.50
C GLY A 156 6.44 -10.84 12.74
N GLY A 157 7.22 -9.77 12.88
CA GLY A 157 8.65 -9.84 13.18
C GLY A 157 8.93 -10.41 14.57
N VAL A 158 8.12 -10.05 15.57
CA VAL A 158 8.19 -10.65 16.91
C VAL A 158 7.85 -12.14 16.89
N LEU A 159 6.85 -12.55 16.10
CA LEU A 159 6.50 -13.96 15.91
C LEU A 159 7.65 -14.74 15.27
N ALA A 160 8.26 -14.20 14.21
CA ALA A 160 9.37 -14.85 13.52
C ALA A 160 10.60 -15.03 14.42
N LYS A 161 10.94 -14.01 15.22
CA LYS A 161 12.01 -14.09 16.23
C LYS A 161 11.70 -15.11 17.32
N SER A 162 10.47 -15.13 17.83
CA SER A 162 10.03 -16.14 18.79
C SER A 162 10.14 -17.55 18.20
N ALA A 163 9.81 -17.72 16.92
CA ALA A 163 9.89 -19.02 16.25
C ALA A 163 11.33 -19.53 16.14
N LYS A 164 12.31 -18.63 15.97
CA LYS A 164 13.74 -18.99 16.02
C LYS A 164 14.16 -19.49 17.40
N ILE A 165 13.64 -18.89 18.47
CA ILE A 165 13.94 -19.31 19.84
C ILE A 165 13.37 -20.72 20.07
N GLU A 166 12.09 -20.94 19.75
CA GLU A 166 11.44 -22.26 19.88
C GLU A 166 12.12 -23.33 19.01
N ALA A 167 12.58 -22.97 17.81
CA ALA A 167 13.32 -23.87 16.95
C ALA A 167 14.61 -24.39 17.60
N ALA A 168 15.33 -23.56 18.34
CA ALA A 168 16.55 -23.97 19.03
C ALA A 168 16.29 -25.03 20.13
N TYR A 169 15.10 -25.02 20.74
CA TYR A 169 14.68 -26.01 21.73
C TYR A 169 14.12 -27.30 21.11
N GLY A 170 14.03 -27.39 19.78
CA GLY A 170 13.48 -28.50 19.01
C GLY A 170 14.21 -29.85 19.08
N GLN A 171 15.24 -29.97 19.93
CA GLN A 171 16.07 -31.18 20.11
C GLN A 171 16.55 -31.76 18.76
N THR A 172 16.21 -33.01 18.45
CA THR A 172 16.56 -33.69 17.19
C THR A 172 16.02 -32.97 15.95
N PHE A 173 14.99 -32.15 16.09
CA PHE A 173 14.41 -31.33 15.02
C PHE A 173 14.92 -29.88 15.04
N ALA A 174 15.88 -29.52 15.89
CA ALA A 174 16.34 -28.14 16.00
C ALA A 174 16.88 -27.59 14.67
N VAL A 175 17.69 -28.36 13.94
CA VAL A 175 18.24 -27.94 12.63
C VAL A 175 17.14 -27.65 11.59
N PRO A 176 16.21 -28.58 11.28
CA PRO A 176 15.16 -28.29 10.31
C PRO A 176 14.19 -27.18 10.76
N LEU A 177 13.90 -27.05 12.06
CA LEU A 177 13.07 -25.95 12.57
C LEU A 177 13.80 -24.59 12.50
N ALA A 178 15.11 -24.57 12.72
CA ALA A 178 15.93 -23.37 12.62
C ALA A 178 16.01 -22.87 11.17
N GLN A 179 16.08 -23.78 10.20
CA GLN A 179 16.00 -23.42 8.79
C GLN A 179 14.67 -22.73 8.47
N VAL A 180 13.55 -23.35 8.84
CA VAL A 180 12.20 -22.82 8.55
C VAL A 180 11.96 -21.47 9.25
N SER A 181 12.36 -21.33 10.52
CA SER A 181 12.25 -20.03 11.23
C SER A 181 13.19 -18.96 10.68
N GLY A 182 14.37 -19.35 10.18
CA GLY A 182 15.25 -18.46 9.43
C GLY A 182 14.58 -17.91 8.18
N GLU A 183 13.91 -18.77 7.41
CA GLU A 183 13.15 -18.36 6.23
C GLU A 183 11.96 -17.46 6.60
N PHE A 184 11.21 -17.75 7.67
CA PHE A 184 10.14 -16.84 8.13
C PHE A 184 10.65 -15.44 8.43
N ASP A 185 11.75 -15.32 9.17
CA ASP A 185 12.34 -14.02 9.53
C ASP A 185 12.77 -13.25 8.29
N GLY A 186 13.44 -13.92 7.33
CA GLY A 186 13.83 -13.28 6.07
C GLY A 186 12.64 -12.76 5.26
N ILE A 187 11.55 -13.53 5.21
CA ILE A 187 10.34 -13.16 4.47
C ILE A 187 9.61 -11.99 5.15
N VAL A 188 9.50 -11.99 6.48
CA VAL A 188 8.91 -10.88 7.23
C VAL A 188 9.73 -9.60 7.06
N GLU A 189 11.06 -9.70 7.06
CA GLU A 189 11.96 -8.58 6.78
C GLU A 189 11.82 -8.04 5.35
N GLU A 190 11.61 -8.91 4.35
CA GLU A 190 11.31 -8.51 2.97
C GLU A 190 10.00 -7.71 2.89
N ILE A 191 8.96 -8.14 3.60
CA ILE A 191 7.69 -7.41 3.69
C ILE A 191 7.91 -6.06 4.36
N ARG A 192 8.63 -6.02 5.48
CA ARG A 192 8.95 -4.79 6.22
C ARG A 192 9.65 -3.77 5.33
N SER A 193 10.65 -4.21 4.57
CA SER A 193 11.38 -3.37 3.61
C SER A 193 10.49 -2.83 2.48
N SER A 194 9.61 -3.68 1.95
CA SER A 194 8.65 -3.30 0.90
C SER A 194 7.68 -2.24 1.39
N LEU A 195 7.13 -2.40 2.60
CA LEU A 195 6.27 -1.39 3.22
C LEU A 195 7.04 -0.11 3.54
N GLU A 196 8.28 -0.19 4.04
CA GLU A 196 9.13 0.99 4.29
C GLU A 196 9.33 1.85 3.03
N SER A 197 9.53 1.20 1.88
CA SER A 197 9.59 1.86 0.58
C SER A 197 8.29 2.62 0.27
N LEU A 198 7.14 2.00 0.54
CA LEU A 198 5.83 2.63 0.37
C LEU A 198 5.66 3.87 1.25
N ARG A 199 6.05 3.80 2.53
CA ARG A 199 5.90 4.91 3.50
C ARG A 199 6.64 6.17 3.09
N ARG A 200 7.77 6.01 2.39
CA ARG A 200 8.61 7.11 1.89
C ARG A 200 8.10 7.68 0.57
N SER A 201 7.01 7.15 0.00
CA SER A 201 6.44 7.65 -1.24
C SER A 201 5.97 9.10 -1.09
N ALA A 202 6.48 9.97 -1.96
CA ALA A 202 6.14 11.39 -2.00
C ALA A 202 4.63 11.66 -2.16
N PHE A 203 3.87 10.70 -2.71
CA PHE A 203 2.42 10.80 -2.81
C PHE A 203 1.73 10.82 -1.44
N LEU A 204 2.28 10.11 -0.46
CA LEU A 204 1.74 10.02 0.90
C LEU A 204 2.28 11.12 1.83
N THR A 205 3.42 11.70 1.49
CA THR A 205 4.06 12.79 2.27
C THR A 205 3.76 14.18 1.71
N ALA A 206 3.14 14.29 0.53
CA ALA A 206 2.77 15.56 -0.05
C ALA A 206 1.61 16.19 0.75
N HIS A 207 1.87 17.39 1.27
CA HIS A 207 0.86 18.31 1.79
C HIS A 207 0.18 19.09 0.66
#